data_AF-A0AAN4P802-F1
#
_entry.id   AF-A0AAN4P802-F1
#
_cell.length_a   1.000
_cell.length_b   1.000
_cell.length_c   1.000
_cell.angle_alpha   90.00
_cell.angle_beta   90.00
_cell.angle_gamma   90.00
#
_symmetry.space_group_name_H-M   'P 1'
#
loop_
_entity.id
_entity.type
_entity.pdbx_description
1 polymer ?
#
loop_
_entity_poly.entity_id
_entity_poly.type
_entity_poly.pdbx_seq_one_letter_code
_entity_poly.pdbx_strand_id
1 'polypeptide(L)'
;MSSKVIITIFGASGDLAKRKLYPSLFRLYKSGNLSKHFAVIGTARRPWSKEYFESVVVESITDLADSPEQAQEFASHFYYQSHDVQDTEHYIELRKLQNHLNEHYQAEHNKLFFLSMAPQFFGTIAKHLKSEQIVDGKGFERLIVEKPFGTDLASASKLNNDLLATFDEEQIFRIDHYLGKEMIQSIFAIRFANLLFENVWNCDYIDNVQITFAEKLGVEERGGYYDHSGALRDMVQNHTLQLLSLLAMDKPKTFTKDDIRAEKIKVFKHLHKPSDNDLKKLFIRGQYTSGKVDGKKYISYRSEPNVAPESTTETFASGAFFVDSDRFRGVPFFFRTGKRLTAKGTHVNIVFKQMESIFGSSLQPNVLTIYIQPTEGFSLSMNGKEVGEQFNLAPLTLDYRTDATASGASPEPYEKLIYDVLNNDSTNFSHWDEVRSSWELIDRIEALWANNEVPLHHYKSGTMGPEASFELLNQFEADWNWRPDEAYRKEGRLG
;
A
#
# COMPACT_ATOMS: atom_id res chain seq x y z
N MET A 1 -24.08 -0.30 14.21
CA MET A 1 -25.07 0.75 13.89
C MET A 1 -24.62 1.39 12.59
N SER A 2 -25.53 1.77 11.70
CA SER A 2 -25.16 2.44 10.44
C SER A 2 -24.60 3.84 10.71
N SER A 3 -23.57 4.22 9.97
CA SER A 3 -22.91 5.53 10.12
C SER A 3 -23.81 6.64 9.58
N LYS A 4 -23.91 7.73 10.35
CA LYS A 4 -24.54 8.98 9.92
C LYS A 4 -23.45 9.92 9.45
N VAL A 5 -23.45 10.36 8.18
CA VAL A 5 -22.30 11.11 7.62
C VAL A 5 -22.63 11.80 6.29
N ILE A 6 -22.09 12.99 6.07
CA ILE A 6 -21.98 13.59 4.74
C ILE A 6 -20.56 13.37 4.22
N ILE A 7 -20.44 12.69 3.08
CA ILE A 7 -19.16 12.35 2.45
C ILE A 7 -18.95 13.29 1.26
N THR A 8 -17.88 14.08 1.26
CA THR A 8 -17.52 14.96 0.13
C THR A 8 -16.30 14.39 -0.60
N ILE A 9 -16.45 14.04 -1.88
CA ILE A 9 -15.38 13.48 -2.72
C ILE A 9 -14.87 14.56 -3.67
N PHE A 10 -13.71 15.12 -3.37
CA PHE A 10 -12.99 16.00 -4.28
C PHE A 10 -12.32 15.18 -5.38
N GLY A 11 -12.60 15.53 -6.65
CA GLY A 11 -12.17 14.74 -7.80
C GLY A 11 -13.14 13.63 -8.20
N ALA A 12 -14.43 13.76 -7.87
CA ALA A 12 -15.49 12.78 -8.14
C ALA A 12 -15.63 12.35 -9.61
N SER A 13 -15.19 13.16 -10.57
CA SER A 13 -15.23 12.77 -11.99
C SER A 13 -14.06 11.86 -12.43
N GLY A 14 -13.11 11.57 -11.54
CA GLY A 14 -11.88 10.82 -11.83
C GLY A 14 -12.05 9.29 -11.88
N ASP A 15 -11.04 8.61 -12.43
CA ASP A 15 -11.03 7.15 -12.60
C ASP A 15 -11.08 6.40 -11.27
N LEU A 16 -10.32 6.85 -10.27
CA LEU A 16 -10.30 6.25 -8.93
C LEU A 16 -11.69 6.25 -8.28
N ALA A 17 -12.41 7.37 -8.38
CA ALA A 17 -13.76 7.51 -7.82
C ALA A 17 -14.72 6.48 -8.42
N LYS A 18 -14.76 6.39 -9.76
CA LYS A 18 -15.62 5.46 -10.49
C LYS A 18 -15.26 4.00 -10.24
N ARG A 19 -13.97 3.64 -10.30
CA ARG A 19 -13.56 2.23 -10.27
C ARG A 19 -13.40 1.66 -8.87
N LYS A 20 -13.19 2.51 -7.86
CA LYS A 20 -12.89 2.07 -6.49
C LYS A 20 -13.79 2.71 -5.44
N LEU A 21 -13.99 4.03 -5.44
CA LEU A 21 -14.70 4.69 -4.32
C LEU A 21 -16.22 4.43 -4.34
N TYR A 22 -16.91 4.63 -5.46
CA TYR A 22 -18.36 4.37 -5.53
C TYR A 22 -18.70 2.89 -5.32
N PRO A 23 -17.99 1.94 -5.95
CA PRO A 23 -18.14 0.52 -5.62
C PRO A 23 -17.94 0.22 -4.14
N SER A 24 -16.92 0.81 -3.50
CA SER A 24 -16.63 0.60 -2.07
C SER A 24 -17.75 1.14 -1.18
N LEU A 25 -18.23 2.36 -1.43
CA LEU A 25 -19.37 2.94 -0.70
C LEU A 25 -20.64 2.11 -0.89
N PHE A 26 -20.86 1.56 -2.07
CA PHE A 26 -22.00 0.69 -2.34
C PHE A 26 -21.92 -0.64 -1.58
N ARG A 27 -20.72 -1.24 -1.43
CA ARG A 27 -20.53 -2.42 -0.57
C ARG A 27 -20.81 -2.12 0.90
N LEU A 28 -20.41 -0.93 1.37
CA LEU A 28 -20.77 -0.45 2.71
C LEU A 28 -22.28 -0.22 2.87
N TYR A 29 -22.96 0.22 1.81
CA TYR A 29 -24.41 0.32 1.78
C TYR A 29 -25.08 -1.06 1.85
N LYS A 30 -24.66 -2.02 1.01
CA LYS A 30 -25.18 -3.41 1.01
C LYS A 30 -24.98 -4.12 2.35
N SER A 31 -23.87 -3.86 3.03
CA SER A 31 -23.57 -4.43 4.36
C SER A 31 -24.26 -3.71 5.51
N GLY A 32 -25.03 -2.64 5.25
CA GLY A 32 -25.75 -1.86 6.26
C GLY A 32 -24.88 -0.90 7.08
N ASN A 33 -23.60 -0.76 6.72
CA ASN A 33 -22.68 0.20 7.34
C ASN A 33 -23.03 1.64 6.94
N LEU A 34 -23.55 1.83 5.72
CA LEU A 34 -24.27 3.03 5.29
C LEU A 34 -25.73 2.65 5.02
N SER A 35 -26.69 3.51 5.37
CA SER A 35 -28.13 3.20 5.21
C SER A 35 -28.93 4.45 4.87
N LYS A 36 -29.74 4.99 5.79
CA LYS A 36 -30.63 6.12 5.49
C LYS A 36 -30.01 7.48 5.77
N HIS A 37 -29.05 7.56 6.70
CA HIS A 37 -28.57 8.83 7.26
C HIS A 37 -27.24 9.29 6.65
N PHE A 38 -27.07 9.11 5.34
CA PHE A 38 -25.86 9.51 4.65
C PHE A 38 -26.16 10.25 3.35
N ALA A 39 -25.21 11.06 2.90
CA ALA A 39 -25.21 11.60 1.55
C ALA A 39 -23.78 11.68 1.02
N VAL A 40 -23.63 11.68 -0.30
CA VAL A 40 -22.35 11.84 -0.97
C VAL A 40 -22.38 13.07 -1.87
N ILE A 41 -21.51 14.03 -1.62
CA ILE A 41 -21.30 15.18 -2.48
C ILE A 41 -20.08 14.91 -3.36
N GLY A 42 -20.32 14.64 -4.64
CA GLY A 42 -19.28 14.60 -5.65
C GLY A 42 -18.94 16.02 -6.11
N THR A 43 -17.65 16.35 -6.18
CA THR A 43 -17.21 17.67 -6.64
C THR A 43 -16.01 17.61 -7.57
N ALA A 44 -16.09 18.33 -8.69
CA ALA A 44 -15.01 18.56 -9.65
C ALA A 44 -15.32 19.75 -10.56
N ARG A 45 -14.39 20.13 -11.44
CA ARG A 45 -14.55 21.27 -12.37
C ARG A 45 -15.59 21.06 -13.48
N ARG A 46 -15.98 19.81 -13.77
CA ARG A 46 -16.89 19.52 -14.88
C ARG A 46 -18.31 19.96 -14.49
N PRO A 47 -19.05 20.67 -15.35
CA PRO A 47 -20.40 21.13 -15.02
C PRO A 47 -21.42 20.00 -15.23
N TRP A 48 -21.38 18.97 -14.38
CA TRP A 48 -22.37 17.88 -14.41
C TRP A 48 -23.64 18.26 -13.65
N SER A 49 -24.79 17.80 -14.15
CA SER A 49 -26.03 17.83 -13.39
C SER A 49 -26.06 16.68 -12.37
N LYS A 50 -26.97 16.77 -11.40
CA LYS A 50 -27.19 15.68 -10.43
C LYS A 50 -27.58 14.39 -11.14
N GLU A 51 -28.48 14.46 -12.10
CA GLU A 51 -29.02 13.31 -12.84
C GLU A 51 -27.92 12.58 -13.63
N TYR A 52 -27.03 13.33 -14.27
CA TYR A 52 -25.89 12.73 -14.95
C TYR A 52 -24.90 12.09 -13.97
N PHE A 53 -24.68 12.73 -12.81
CA PHE A 53 -23.80 12.16 -11.79
C PHE A 53 -24.37 10.85 -11.22
N GLU A 54 -25.67 10.80 -10.95
CA GLU A 54 -26.36 9.57 -10.54
C GLU A 54 -26.20 8.46 -11.58
N SER A 55 -26.36 8.76 -12.88
CA SER A 55 -26.20 7.73 -13.92
C SER A 55 -24.77 7.16 -13.96
N VAL A 56 -23.76 8.01 -13.71
CA VAL A 56 -22.35 7.57 -13.59
C VAL A 56 -22.15 6.67 -12.36
N VAL A 57 -22.79 7.00 -11.23
CA VAL A 57 -22.73 6.18 -10.01
C VAL A 57 -23.38 4.82 -10.26
N VAL A 58 -24.60 4.79 -10.82
CA VAL A 58 -25.31 3.55 -11.20
C VAL A 58 -24.44 2.69 -12.12
N GLU A 59 -23.90 3.28 -13.19
CA GLU A 59 -23.01 2.58 -14.13
C GLU A 59 -21.85 1.92 -13.39
N SER A 60 -21.20 2.64 -12.46
CA SER A 60 -20.03 2.15 -11.73
C SER A 60 -20.29 0.97 -10.78
N ILE A 61 -21.56 0.75 -10.39
CA ILE A 61 -21.95 -0.30 -9.44
C ILE A 61 -22.85 -1.38 -10.07
N THR A 62 -23.08 -1.32 -11.38
CA THR A 62 -24.00 -2.22 -12.10
C THR A 62 -23.72 -3.69 -11.81
N ASP A 63 -22.46 -4.11 -11.83
CA ASP A 63 -22.05 -5.50 -11.60
C ASP A 63 -22.17 -5.95 -10.13
N LEU A 64 -22.41 -5.01 -9.21
CA LEU A 64 -22.48 -5.25 -7.76
C LEU A 64 -23.91 -5.23 -7.22
N ALA A 65 -24.81 -4.53 -7.91
CA ALA A 65 -26.18 -4.32 -7.46
C ALA A 65 -27.03 -5.57 -7.70
N ASP A 66 -27.90 -5.89 -6.74
CA ASP A 66 -28.82 -7.02 -6.85
C ASP A 66 -30.00 -6.69 -7.78
N SER A 67 -30.34 -5.39 -7.90
CA SER A 67 -31.34 -4.89 -8.84
C SER A 67 -31.09 -3.43 -9.25
N PRO A 68 -31.65 -2.97 -10.39
CA PRO A 68 -31.59 -1.57 -10.79
C PRO A 68 -32.19 -0.59 -9.76
N GLU A 69 -33.24 -1.01 -9.05
CA GLU A 69 -33.90 -0.19 -8.02
C GLU A 69 -32.97 0.05 -6.82
N GLN A 70 -32.22 -0.97 -6.39
CA GLN A 70 -31.22 -0.83 -5.33
C GLN A 70 -30.09 0.13 -5.75
N ALA A 71 -29.62 0.01 -6.99
CA ALA A 71 -28.59 0.91 -7.52
C ALA A 71 -29.10 2.36 -7.58
N GLN A 72 -30.35 2.57 -8.00
CA GLN A 72 -30.96 3.89 -8.08
C GLN A 72 -31.26 4.48 -6.69
N GLU A 73 -31.71 3.66 -5.73
CA GLU A 73 -31.89 4.06 -4.34
C GLU A 73 -30.57 4.55 -3.76
N PHE A 74 -29.49 3.77 -3.90
CA PHE A 74 -28.16 4.20 -3.47
C PHE A 74 -27.69 5.48 -4.18
N ALA A 75 -27.85 5.55 -5.50
CA ALA A 75 -27.45 6.73 -6.27
C ALA A 75 -28.25 7.98 -5.88
N SER A 76 -29.48 7.85 -5.38
CA SER A 76 -30.29 9.00 -4.93
C SER A 76 -29.67 9.78 -3.76
N HIS A 77 -28.76 9.14 -3.00
CA HIS A 77 -27.96 9.78 -1.95
C HIS A 77 -26.80 10.63 -2.50
N PHE A 78 -26.55 10.62 -3.81
CA PHE A 78 -25.46 11.34 -4.46
C PHE A 78 -25.92 12.69 -5.03
N TYR A 79 -25.14 13.72 -4.72
CA TYR A 79 -25.33 15.09 -5.18
C TYR A 79 -24.05 15.56 -5.84
N TYR A 80 -24.16 16.41 -6.85
CA TYR A 80 -23.01 16.95 -7.56
C TYR A 80 -22.94 18.46 -7.42
N GLN A 81 -21.76 18.98 -7.11
CA GLN A 81 -21.47 20.41 -7.13
C GLN A 81 -20.27 20.65 -8.03
N SER A 82 -20.49 21.38 -9.14
CA SER A 82 -19.36 21.87 -9.95
C SER A 82 -18.56 22.87 -9.12
N HIS A 83 -17.24 22.71 -9.13
CA HIS A 83 -16.37 23.39 -8.18
C HIS A 83 -14.94 23.51 -8.73
N ASP A 84 -14.44 24.73 -8.71
CA ASP A 84 -13.02 25.03 -8.80
C ASP A 84 -12.47 25.23 -7.39
N VAL A 85 -11.47 24.43 -7.02
CA VAL A 85 -10.87 24.42 -5.68
C VAL A 85 -10.12 25.72 -5.34
N GLN A 86 -9.89 26.60 -6.32
CA GLN A 86 -9.31 27.92 -6.12
C GLN A 86 -10.36 29.03 -5.94
N ASP A 87 -11.64 28.73 -6.17
CA ASP A 87 -12.72 29.71 -6.13
C ASP A 87 -13.48 29.63 -4.80
N THR A 88 -13.48 30.73 -4.06
CA THR A 88 -14.13 30.82 -2.74
C THR A 88 -15.66 30.74 -2.83
N GLU A 89 -16.27 31.28 -3.89
CA GLU A 89 -17.73 31.24 -4.06
C GLU A 89 -18.21 29.79 -4.23
N HIS A 90 -17.43 28.96 -4.90
CA HIS A 90 -17.76 27.54 -5.03
C HIS A 90 -17.72 26.78 -3.70
N TYR A 91 -16.91 27.20 -2.72
CA TYR A 91 -16.94 26.63 -1.35
C TYR A 91 -18.17 27.12 -0.56
N ILE A 92 -18.64 28.35 -0.80
CA ILE A 92 -19.88 28.86 -0.19
C ILE A 92 -21.07 28.03 -0.67
N GLU A 93 -21.16 27.73 -1.96
CA GLU A 93 -22.21 26.85 -2.50
C GLU A 93 -22.09 25.41 -1.96
N LEU A 94 -20.86 24.88 -1.88
CA LEU A 94 -20.61 23.56 -1.28
C LEU A 94 -21.09 23.50 0.19
N ARG A 95 -20.83 24.55 0.98
CA ARG A 95 -21.33 24.67 2.36
C ARG A 95 -22.85 24.67 2.43
N LYS A 96 -23.51 25.45 1.58
CA LYS A 96 -24.99 25.51 1.54
C LYS A 96 -25.58 24.14 1.26
N LEU A 97 -25.04 23.43 0.27
CA LEU A 97 -25.45 22.07 -0.05
C LEU A 97 -25.19 21.11 1.12
N GLN A 98 -23.99 21.13 1.71
CA GLN A 98 -23.65 20.29 2.87
C GLN A 98 -24.63 20.50 4.04
N ASN A 99 -24.95 21.76 4.38
CA ASN A 99 -25.86 22.07 5.48
C ASN A 99 -27.28 21.57 5.20
N HIS A 100 -27.77 21.79 3.98
CA HIS A 100 -29.07 21.27 3.56
C HIS A 100 -29.15 19.75 3.67
N LEU A 101 -28.12 19.04 3.19
CA LEU A 101 -28.07 17.57 3.24
C LEU A 101 -27.92 17.04 4.66
N ASN A 102 -27.17 17.74 5.52
CA ASN A 102 -27.04 17.39 6.93
C ASN A 102 -28.39 17.39 7.65
N GLU A 103 -29.23 18.40 7.38
CA GLU A 103 -30.60 18.47 7.92
C GLU A 103 -31.51 17.41 7.29
N HIS A 104 -31.47 17.25 5.96
CA HIS A 104 -32.32 16.32 5.23
C HIS A 104 -32.08 14.85 5.63
N TYR A 105 -30.82 14.44 5.73
CA TYR A 105 -30.43 13.07 6.09
C TYR A 105 -30.20 12.87 7.59
N GLN A 106 -30.29 13.93 8.40
CA GLN A 106 -30.02 13.90 9.84
C GLN A 106 -28.62 13.33 10.15
N ALA A 107 -27.60 13.84 9.45
CA ALA A 107 -26.24 13.32 9.49
C ALA A 107 -25.44 13.71 10.76
N GLU A 108 -26.07 14.42 11.70
CA GLU A 108 -25.48 14.83 12.99
C GLU A 108 -24.17 15.63 12.86
N HIS A 109 -24.05 16.41 11.79
CA HIS A 109 -22.86 17.18 11.43
C HIS A 109 -21.60 16.34 11.16
N ASN A 110 -21.69 15.01 11.13
CA ASN A 110 -20.57 14.15 10.81
C ASN A 110 -20.16 14.32 9.33
N LYS A 111 -18.88 14.64 9.09
CA LYS A 111 -18.34 14.93 7.77
C LYS A 111 -17.11 14.09 7.48
N LEU A 112 -17.06 13.58 6.27
CA LEU A 112 -15.91 12.88 5.72
C LEU A 112 -15.49 13.54 4.40
N PHE A 113 -14.27 14.04 4.33
CA PHE A 113 -13.72 14.63 3.12
C PHE A 113 -12.73 13.66 2.50
N PHE A 114 -12.92 13.31 1.23
CA PHE A 114 -12.02 12.43 0.48
C PHE A 114 -11.32 13.24 -0.61
N LEU A 115 -9.99 13.37 -0.52
CA LEU A 115 -9.18 14.08 -1.51
C LEU A 115 -8.68 13.12 -2.60
N SER A 116 -9.48 12.90 -3.65
CA SER A 116 -9.16 12.03 -4.79
C SER A 116 -8.72 12.86 -6.01
N MET A 117 -7.77 13.78 -5.82
CA MET A 117 -7.25 14.65 -6.88
C MET A 117 -5.75 14.90 -6.74
N ALA A 118 -5.19 15.74 -7.60
CA ALA A 118 -3.75 15.97 -7.61
C ALA A 118 -3.27 16.66 -6.30
N PRO A 119 -2.14 16.22 -5.71
CA PRO A 119 -1.70 16.63 -4.36
C PRO A 119 -1.51 18.13 -4.17
N GLN A 120 -1.19 18.88 -5.23
CA GLN A 120 -0.99 20.33 -5.14
C GLN A 120 -2.23 21.09 -4.66
N PHE A 121 -3.42 20.47 -4.73
CA PHE A 121 -4.67 21.10 -4.29
C PHE A 121 -5.01 20.81 -2.83
N PHE A 122 -4.38 19.83 -2.18
CA PHE A 122 -4.79 19.35 -0.86
C PHE A 122 -4.71 20.44 0.21
N GLY A 123 -3.60 21.19 0.28
CA GLY A 123 -3.44 22.30 1.22
C GLY A 123 -4.46 23.42 0.98
N THR A 124 -4.72 23.76 -0.28
CA THR A 124 -5.73 24.77 -0.66
C THR A 124 -7.14 24.35 -0.22
N ILE A 125 -7.51 23.09 -0.45
CA ILE A 125 -8.81 22.55 -0.02
C ILE A 125 -8.93 22.59 1.49
N ALA A 126 -7.94 22.07 2.22
CA ALA A 126 -7.96 22.10 3.69
C ALA A 126 -8.12 23.52 4.24
N LYS A 127 -7.42 24.50 3.66
CA LYS A 127 -7.55 25.91 4.05
C LYS A 127 -8.97 26.44 3.83
N HIS A 128 -9.56 26.20 2.67
CA HIS A 128 -10.91 26.68 2.36
C HIS A 128 -12.00 25.96 3.16
N LEU A 129 -11.83 24.66 3.43
CA LEU A 129 -12.75 23.92 4.30
C LEU A 129 -12.88 24.59 5.68
N LYS A 130 -11.79 25.16 6.20
CA LYS A 130 -11.79 25.95 7.45
C LYS A 130 -12.25 27.39 7.27
N SER A 131 -11.69 28.14 6.32
CA SER A 131 -12.01 29.57 6.16
C SER A 131 -13.48 29.79 5.83
N GLU A 132 -14.07 28.88 5.05
CA GLU A 132 -15.47 28.94 4.67
C GLU A 132 -16.39 28.19 5.64
N GLN A 133 -15.92 27.74 6.80
CA GLN A 133 -16.76 27.09 7.83
C GLN A 133 -17.54 25.87 7.32
N ILE A 134 -16.97 25.12 6.38
CA ILE A 134 -17.50 23.81 5.98
C ILE A 134 -17.18 22.79 7.07
N VAL A 135 -15.97 22.88 7.62
CA VAL A 135 -15.57 22.32 8.90
C VAL A 135 -16.06 23.30 9.97
N ASP A 136 -17.04 22.90 10.78
CA ASP A 136 -17.75 23.72 11.76
C ASP A 136 -17.54 23.25 13.21
N GLY A 137 -16.74 22.20 13.43
CA GLY A 137 -16.45 21.64 14.75
C GLY A 137 -17.62 20.91 15.40
N LYS A 138 -18.70 20.62 14.65
CA LYS A 138 -19.84 19.84 15.13
C LYS A 138 -19.75 18.42 14.56
N GLY A 139 -20.09 17.42 15.39
CA GLY A 139 -19.93 16.01 15.01
C GLY A 139 -18.45 15.65 14.82
N PHE A 140 -18.17 14.55 14.13
CA PHE A 140 -16.81 14.26 13.69
C PHE A 140 -16.52 14.89 12.33
N GLU A 141 -15.28 15.29 12.12
CA GLU A 141 -14.80 15.82 10.83
C GLU A 141 -13.50 15.08 10.52
N ARG A 142 -13.48 14.33 9.42
CA ARG A 142 -12.36 13.46 9.06
C ARG A 142 -11.94 13.69 7.62
N LEU A 143 -10.64 13.62 7.38
CA LEU A 143 -10.01 13.85 6.09
C LEU A 143 -9.29 12.58 5.63
N ILE A 144 -9.67 12.05 4.48
CA ILE A 144 -8.94 11.01 3.78
C ILE A 144 -8.05 11.67 2.72
N VAL A 145 -6.76 11.37 2.77
CA VAL A 145 -5.74 11.91 1.85
C VAL A 145 -5.15 10.78 1.02
N GLU A 146 -5.27 10.90 -0.30
CA GLU A 146 -4.65 9.97 -1.25
C GLU A 146 -3.15 10.17 -1.40
N LYS A 147 -2.48 9.13 -1.90
CA LYS A 147 -1.07 9.21 -2.30
C LYS A 147 -0.92 9.96 -3.65
N PRO A 148 0.22 10.63 -3.89
CA PRO A 148 1.40 10.73 -3.03
C PRO A 148 1.29 11.83 -1.95
N PHE A 149 1.86 11.56 -0.77
CA PHE A 149 1.93 12.51 0.35
C PHE A 149 3.28 13.26 0.31
N GLY A 150 3.35 14.25 -0.59
CA GLY A 150 4.61 14.90 -0.97
C GLY A 150 5.44 14.06 -1.94
N THR A 151 6.51 14.65 -2.45
CA THR A 151 7.50 14.01 -3.34
C THR A 151 8.90 13.92 -2.72
N ASP A 152 9.05 14.57 -1.57
CA ASP A 152 10.23 14.66 -0.71
C ASP A 152 9.76 15.09 0.70
N LEU A 153 10.66 15.07 1.68
CA LEU A 153 10.37 15.46 3.06
C LEU A 153 9.86 16.91 3.16
N ALA A 154 10.39 17.83 2.36
CA ALA A 154 10.05 19.25 2.45
C ALA A 154 8.61 19.52 2.00
N SER A 155 8.23 19.00 0.84
CA SER A 155 6.87 19.06 0.30
C SER A 155 5.87 18.29 1.16
N ALA A 156 6.24 17.12 1.68
CA ALA A 156 5.42 16.35 2.61
C ALA A 156 5.19 17.11 3.92
N SER A 157 6.23 17.74 4.48
CA SER A 157 6.13 18.55 5.70
C SER A 157 5.27 19.78 5.50
N LYS A 158 5.41 20.48 4.37
CA LYS A 158 4.54 21.61 4.01
C LYS A 158 3.09 21.17 3.91
N LEU A 159 2.81 20.10 3.16
CA LEU A 159 1.46 19.55 3.04
C LEU A 159 0.90 19.18 4.42
N ASN A 160 1.68 18.51 5.26
CA ASN A 160 1.27 18.14 6.60
C ASN A 160 0.89 19.36 7.46
N ASN A 161 1.70 20.41 7.42
CA ASN A 161 1.41 21.65 8.14
C ASN A 161 0.16 22.35 7.62
N ASP A 162 -0.05 22.37 6.28
CA ASP A 162 -1.24 22.93 5.65
C ASP A 162 -2.51 22.16 6.10
N LEU A 163 -2.42 20.83 6.26
CA LEU A 163 -3.53 20.00 6.76
C LEU A 163 -3.77 20.21 8.26
N LEU A 164 -2.70 20.24 9.07
CA LEU A 164 -2.77 20.47 10.52
C LEU A 164 -3.27 21.87 10.89
N ALA A 165 -3.18 22.82 9.97
CA ALA A 165 -3.81 24.14 10.15
C ALA A 165 -5.35 24.05 10.18
N THR A 166 -5.94 22.96 9.68
CA THR A 166 -7.39 22.74 9.64
C THR A 166 -7.87 21.58 10.50
N PHE A 167 -7.19 20.44 10.44
CA PHE A 167 -7.57 19.20 11.10
C PHE A 167 -6.55 18.81 12.16
N ASP A 168 -6.99 18.23 13.27
CA ASP A 168 -6.07 17.56 14.20
C ASP A 168 -5.53 16.28 13.56
N GLU A 169 -4.35 15.81 14.00
CA GLU A 169 -3.71 14.60 13.44
C GLU A 169 -4.62 13.36 13.50
N GLU A 170 -5.45 13.23 14.54
CA GLU A 170 -6.42 12.14 14.70
C GLU A 170 -7.56 12.17 13.67
N GLN A 171 -7.77 13.32 13.02
CA GLN A 171 -8.78 13.51 11.99
C GLN A 171 -8.23 13.22 10.59
N ILE A 172 -6.91 13.02 10.44
CA ILE A 172 -6.25 12.82 9.14
C ILE A 172 -5.93 11.34 8.90
N PHE A 173 -6.52 10.80 7.84
CA PHE A 173 -6.42 9.41 7.41
C PHE A 173 -5.63 9.33 6.10
N ARG A 174 -4.31 9.14 6.20
CA ARG A 174 -3.41 9.03 5.04
C ARG A 174 -3.49 7.61 4.47
N ILE A 175 -3.99 7.49 3.24
CA ILE A 175 -4.21 6.18 2.61
C ILE A 175 -2.88 5.54 2.22
N ASP A 176 -2.73 4.30 2.66
CA ASP A 176 -1.95 3.29 1.99
C ASP A 176 -2.88 2.09 1.73
N HIS A 177 -3.30 1.91 0.47
CA HIS A 177 -4.25 0.85 0.11
C HIS A 177 -3.70 -0.57 0.34
N TYR A 178 -2.38 -0.77 0.56
CA TYR A 178 -1.87 -2.07 0.97
C TYR A 178 -2.27 -2.41 2.40
N LEU A 179 -2.33 -1.42 3.31
CA LEU A 179 -2.79 -1.63 4.69
C LEU A 179 -4.25 -2.10 4.76
N GLY A 180 -5.05 -1.80 3.74
CA GLY A 180 -6.41 -2.30 3.61
C GLY A 180 -6.53 -3.75 3.10
N LYS A 181 -5.42 -4.42 2.73
CA LYS A 181 -5.46 -5.81 2.24
C LYS A 181 -5.58 -6.80 3.40
N GLU A 182 -6.42 -7.82 3.21
CA GLU A 182 -6.74 -8.82 4.23
C GLU A 182 -5.50 -9.52 4.81
N MET A 183 -4.60 -9.96 3.93
CA MET A 183 -3.39 -10.66 4.35
C MET A 183 -2.34 -9.78 5.02
N ILE A 184 -2.40 -8.46 4.83
CA ILE A 184 -1.56 -7.51 5.59
C ILE A 184 -2.10 -7.37 7.02
N GLN A 185 -3.42 -7.29 7.18
CA GLN A 185 -4.04 -7.29 8.52
C GLN A 185 -3.86 -8.63 9.24
N SER A 186 -3.85 -9.74 8.49
CA SER A 186 -3.61 -11.09 9.02
C SER A 186 -2.24 -11.25 9.69
N ILE A 187 -1.28 -10.37 9.43
CA ILE A 187 0.04 -10.37 10.10
C ILE A 187 -0.14 -10.25 11.63
N PHE A 188 -1.10 -9.45 12.11
CA PHE A 188 -1.38 -9.35 13.54
C PHE A 188 -1.83 -10.68 14.14
N ALA A 189 -2.73 -11.38 13.46
CA ALA A 189 -3.23 -12.68 13.91
C ALA A 189 -2.12 -13.74 13.86
N ILE A 190 -1.36 -13.82 12.76
CA ILE A 190 -0.23 -14.75 12.62
C ILE A 190 0.77 -14.56 13.76
N ARG A 191 1.20 -13.32 14.02
CA ARG A 191 2.21 -13.02 15.04
C ARG A 191 1.68 -13.17 16.46
N PHE A 192 0.61 -12.45 16.80
CA PHE A 192 0.26 -12.21 18.20
C PHE A 192 -0.78 -13.17 18.78
N ALA A 193 -1.46 -13.96 17.94
CA ALA A 193 -2.42 -14.97 18.39
C ALA A 193 -1.83 -16.39 18.48
N ASN A 194 -0.56 -16.59 18.07
CA ASN A 194 0.06 -17.91 17.99
C ASN A 194 1.34 -17.97 18.83
N LEU A 195 1.33 -18.81 19.87
CA LEU A 195 2.50 -19.06 20.73
C LEU A 195 3.71 -19.55 19.92
N LEU A 196 3.46 -20.35 18.88
CA LEU A 196 4.48 -20.89 18.00
C LEU A 196 5.28 -19.78 17.32
N PHE A 197 4.63 -18.71 16.88
CA PHE A 197 5.27 -17.64 16.12
C PHE A 197 5.81 -16.53 17.03
N GLU A 198 5.07 -16.06 18.04
CA GLU A 198 5.52 -14.94 18.88
C GLU A 198 6.88 -15.21 19.56
N ASN A 199 7.11 -16.45 20.02
CA ASN A 199 8.35 -16.81 20.72
C ASN A 199 9.59 -16.85 19.82
N VAL A 200 9.40 -17.11 18.52
CA VAL A 200 10.48 -17.19 17.52
C VAL A 200 10.55 -15.93 16.66
N TRP A 201 9.73 -14.92 16.92
CA TRP A 201 9.66 -13.68 16.13
C TRP A 201 10.68 -12.65 16.62
N ASN A 202 11.97 -13.01 16.58
CA ASN A 202 13.08 -12.17 17.03
C ASN A 202 14.42 -12.60 16.40
N CYS A 203 15.47 -11.82 16.66
CA CYS A 203 16.82 -11.99 16.12
C CYS A 203 17.54 -13.25 16.55
N ASP A 204 17.07 -13.98 17.57
CA ASP A 204 17.70 -15.25 17.94
C ASP A 204 17.34 -16.35 16.93
N TYR A 205 16.14 -16.29 16.34
CA TYR A 205 15.59 -17.34 15.47
C TYR A 205 15.41 -16.92 14.02
N ILE A 206 15.09 -15.64 13.75
CA ILE A 206 14.95 -15.12 12.39
C ILE A 206 16.34 -14.78 11.86
N ASP A 207 16.62 -15.29 10.66
CA ASP A 207 17.84 -14.98 9.91
C ASP A 207 17.66 -13.69 9.11
N ASN A 208 16.62 -13.65 8.28
CA ASN A 208 16.25 -12.49 7.49
C ASN A 208 14.75 -12.46 7.17
N VAL A 209 14.27 -11.26 6.82
CA VAL A 209 12.90 -11.03 6.35
C VAL A 209 12.96 -10.47 4.94
N GLN A 210 12.13 -11.01 4.03
CA GLN A 210 12.13 -10.65 2.61
C GLN A 210 10.76 -10.16 2.19
N ILE A 211 10.67 -8.90 1.75
CA ILE A 211 9.44 -8.28 1.26
C ILE A 211 9.53 -8.16 -0.26
N THR A 212 8.66 -8.82 -1.00
CA THR A 212 8.64 -8.74 -2.48
C THR A 212 7.35 -8.11 -2.98
N PHE A 213 7.48 -7.10 -3.85
CA PHE A 213 6.41 -6.55 -4.68
C PHE A 213 6.76 -6.69 -6.17
N ALA A 214 6.33 -7.76 -6.82
CA ALA A 214 6.62 -8.00 -8.22
C ALA A 214 5.42 -7.74 -9.13
N GLU A 215 5.67 -6.99 -10.21
CA GLU A 215 4.67 -6.71 -11.25
C GLU A 215 5.13 -7.25 -12.60
N LYS A 216 4.21 -7.95 -13.30
CA LYS A 216 4.45 -8.41 -14.68
C LYS A 216 4.33 -7.27 -15.70
N LEU A 217 3.53 -6.25 -15.37
CA LEU A 217 3.27 -5.10 -16.25
C LEU A 217 4.47 -4.15 -16.27
N GLY A 218 4.60 -3.39 -17.36
CA GLY A 218 5.54 -2.28 -17.45
C GLY A 218 4.94 -0.99 -16.92
N VAL A 219 5.48 0.14 -17.37
CA VAL A 219 4.91 1.46 -17.04
C VAL A 219 3.60 1.75 -17.80
N GLU A 220 3.39 1.06 -18.92
CA GLU A 220 2.20 1.17 -19.78
C GLU A 220 1.92 2.65 -20.14
N GLU A 221 0.69 3.13 -20.04
CA GLU A 221 0.33 4.51 -20.40
C GLU A 221 0.82 5.57 -19.39
N ARG A 222 1.38 5.15 -18.25
CA ARG A 222 1.75 6.05 -17.14
C ARG A 222 3.21 6.53 -17.20
N GLY A 223 3.88 6.38 -18.35
CA GLY A 223 5.28 6.76 -18.57
C GLY A 223 5.64 8.13 -17.98
N GLY A 224 4.92 9.18 -18.40
CA GLY A 224 5.23 10.56 -17.98
C GLY A 224 5.08 10.81 -16.47
N TYR A 225 4.14 10.16 -15.79
CA TYR A 225 4.03 10.25 -14.33
C TYR A 225 5.14 9.46 -13.64
N TYR A 226 5.34 8.21 -14.07
CA TYR A 226 6.27 7.30 -13.40
C TYR A 226 7.72 7.74 -13.54
N ASP A 227 8.07 8.41 -14.66
CA ASP A 227 9.44 8.90 -14.91
C ASP A 227 9.90 9.96 -13.90
N HIS A 228 8.98 10.56 -13.14
CA HIS A 228 9.27 11.50 -12.06
C HIS A 228 9.14 10.87 -10.66
N SER A 229 8.59 9.65 -10.57
CA SER A 229 8.34 8.96 -9.30
C SER A 229 9.41 7.92 -9.02
N GLY A 230 9.63 7.00 -9.97
CA GLY A 230 10.48 5.83 -9.78
C GLY A 230 9.87 4.78 -8.83
N ALA A 231 10.48 3.60 -8.80
CA ALA A 231 10.05 2.49 -7.94
C ALA A 231 10.23 2.81 -6.45
N LEU A 232 11.24 3.63 -6.09
CA LEU A 232 11.55 3.96 -4.71
C LEU A 232 10.41 4.80 -4.07
N ARG A 233 9.97 5.88 -4.72
CA ARG A 233 8.82 6.66 -4.21
C ARG A 233 7.48 5.93 -4.37
N ASP A 234 7.27 5.21 -5.47
CA ASP A 234 5.95 4.62 -5.76
C ASP A 234 5.59 3.46 -4.82
N MET A 235 6.59 2.67 -4.42
CA MET A 235 6.40 1.40 -3.70
C MET A 235 7.20 1.27 -2.39
N VAL A 236 8.37 1.89 -2.27
CA VAL A 236 9.25 1.69 -1.09
C VAL A 236 8.90 2.66 0.02
N GLN A 237 8.80 3.95 -0.30
CA GLN A 237 8.52 5.04 0.66
C GLN A 237 7.24 4.81 1.48
N ASN A 238 6.26 4.14 0.89
CA ASN A 238 4.95 3.84 1.47
C ASN A 238 4.82 2.35 1.83
N HIS A 239 4.43 1.51 0.87
CA HIS A 239 3.97 0.14 1.04
C HIS A 239 5.02 -0.75 1.72
N THR A 240 6.28 -0.63 1.28
CA THR A 240 7.37 -1.45 1.83
C THR A 240 7.69 -1.08 3.27
N LEU A 241 7.85 0.22 3.57
CA LEU A 241 8.17 0.68 4.92
C LEU A 241 7.00 0.49 5.90
N GLN A 242 5.76 0.65 5.43
CA GLN A 242 4.57 0.33 6.24
C GLN A 242 4.52 -1.17 6.57
N LEU A 243 4.78 -2.04 5.61
CA LEU A 243 4.84 -3.49 5.84
C LEU A 243 6.01 -3.88 6.76
N LEU A 244 7.17 -3.24 6.60
CA LEU A 244 8.29 -3.38 7.53
C LEU A 244 7.86 -3.04 8.97
N SER A 245 7.12 -1.96 9.18
CA SER A 245 6.66 -1.57 10.52
C SER A 245 5.80 -2.66 11.17
N LEU A 246 4.91 -3.30 10.40
CA LEU A 246 4.05 -4.38 10.89
C LEU A 246 4.81 -5.67 11.18
N LEU A 247 5.90 -5.94 10.47
CA LEU A 247 6.73 -7.12 10.68
C LEU A 247 7.72 -6.95 11.84
N ALA A 248 8.23 -5.73 12.02
CA ALA A 248 9.28 -5.42 12.99
C ALA A 248 8.76 -4.91 14.36
N MET A 249 7.52 -4.43 14.44
CA MET A 249 6.97 -3.88 15.69
C MET A 249 6.93 -4.90 16.83
N ASP A 250 7.10 -4.46 18.07
CA ASP A 250 6.86 -5.32 19.24
C ASP A 250 5.38 -5.67 19.38
N LYS A 251 5.08 -6.63 20.26
CA LYS A 251 3.70 -6.96 20.63
C LYS A 251 3.06 -5.75 21.32
N PRO A 252 1.97 -5.18 20.75
CA PRO A 252 1.30 -4.05 21.36
C PRO A 252 0.62 -4.48 22.67
N LYS A 253 0.48 -3.54 23.60
CA LYS A 253 -0.15 -3.79 24.91
C LYS A 253 -1.60 -4.25 24.76
N THR A 254 -2.35 -3.61 23.88
CA THR A 254 -3.71 -4.00 23.48
C THR A 254 -3.88 -3.88 21.97
N PHE A 255 -4.95 -4.49 21.44
CA PHE A 255 -5.31 -4.37 20.02
C PHE A 255 -6.19 -3.13 19.79
N THR A 256 -5.64 -1.95 20.12
CA THR A 256 -6.26 -0.65 19.89
C THR A 256 -5.42 0.17 18.93
N LYS A 257 -6.06 1.11 18.21
CA LYS A 257 -5.38 1.95 17.21
C LYS A 257 -4.16 2.69 17.78
N ASP A 258 -4.24 3.13 19.04
CA ASP A 258 -3.18 3.92 19.67
C ASP A 258 -1.99 3.06 20.09
N ASP A 259 -2.23 1.89 20.70
CA ASP A 259 -1.16 0.96 21.08
C ASP A 259 -0.47 0.36 19.85
N ILE A 260 -1.21 0.02 18.79
CA ILE A 260 -0.62 -0.46 17.54
C ILE A 260 0.21 0.64 16.88
N ARG A 261 -0.33 1.85 16.78
CA ARG A 261 0.38 3.01 16.23
C ARG A 261 1.66 3.31 17.00
N ALA A 262 1.62 3.27 18.33
CA ALA A 262 2.78 3.52 19.16
C ALA A 262 3.94 2.57 18.81
N GLU A 263 3.65 1.28 18.62
CA GLU A 263 4.64 0.28 18.23
C GLU A 263 5.11 0.43 16.77
N LYS A 264 4.24 0.80 15.83
CA LYS A 264 4.66 1.14 14.46
C LYS A 264 5.62 2.34 14.45
N ILE A 265 5.29 3.42 15.15
CA ILE A 265 6.15 4.61 15.28
C ILE A 265 7.47 4.25 15.97
N LYS A 266 7.45 3.36 16.96
CA LYS A 266 8.67 2.86 17.61
C LYS A 266 9.61 2.20 16.61
N VAL A 267 9.11 1.43 15.64
CA VAL A 267 9.95 0.87 14.57
C VAL A 267 10.65 1.97 13.80
N PHE A 268 9.91 2.99 13.34
CA PHE A 268 10.49 4.10 12.58
C PHE A 268 11.52 4.91 13.38
N LYS A 269 11.31 5.07 14.69
CA LYS A 269 12.30 5.71 15.59
C LYS A 269 13.60 4.91 15.71
N HIS A 270 13.53 3.59 15.60
CA HIS A 270 14.67 2.68 15.63
C HIS A 270 15.10 2.22 14.23
N LEU A 271 14.55 2.78 13.16
CA LEU A 271 14.99 2.47 11.81
C LEU A 271 16.43 2.96 11.68
N HIS A 272 17.34 2.03 11.40
CA HIS A 272 18.75 2.33 11.31
C HIS A 272 18.99 3.43 10.27
N LYS A 273 19.93 4.33 10.55
CA LYS A 273 20.30 5.45 9.67
C LYS A 273 21.74 5.22 9.18
N PRO A 274 21.95 4.43 8.12
CA PRO A 274 23.30 4.12 7.63
C PRO A 274 24.04 5.37 7.17
N SER A 275 25.37 5.28 7.08
CA SER A 275 26.17 6.28 6.38
C SER A 275 25.85 6.28 4.88
N ASP A 276 26.16 7.37 4.16
CA ASP A 276 25.91 7.44 2.72
C ASP A 276 26.69 6.35 1.95
N ASN A 277 27.87 5.97 2.44
CA ASN A 277 28.65 4.87 1.86
C ASN A 277 27.98 3.51 2.05
N ASP A 278 27.27 3.32 3.17
CA ASP A 278 26.51 2.09 3.40
C ASP A 278 25.21 2.10 2.60
N LEU A 279 24.52 3.24 2.47
CA LEU A 279 23.35 3.38 1.60
C LEU A 279 23.66 2.98 0.14
N LYS A 280 24.82 3.39 -0.39
CA LYS A 280 25.26 3.01 -1.74
C LYS A 280 25.42 1.51 -1.94
N LYS A 281 25.76 0.77 -0.88
CA LYS A 281 25.95 -0.69 -0.90
C LYS A 281 24.66 -1.44 -0.63
N LEU A 282 23.83 -0.92 0.27
CA LEU A 282 22.63 -1.57 0.76
C LEU A 282 21.41 -1.38 -0.14
N PHE A 283 21.42 -0.39 -1.05
CA PHE A 283 20.29 -0.06 -1.91
C PHE A 283 20.65 -0.11 -3.38
N ILE A 284 19.92 -0.92 -4.13
CA ILE A 284 20.13 -1.20 -5.55
C ILE A 284 18.98 -0.60 -6.34
N ARG A 285 19.31 0.08 -7.44
CA ARG A 285 18.35 0.59 -8.43
C ARG A 285 18.54 -0.10 -9.76
N GLY A 286 17.44 -0.39 -10.46
CA GLY A 286 17.47 -1.03 -11.76
C GLY A 286 16.44 -0.49 -12.75
N GLN A 287 16.72 -0.61 -14.05
CA GLN A 287 15.80 -0.23 -15.13
C GLN A 287 15.67 -1.37 -16.14
N TYR A 288 14.42 -1.77 -16.47
CA TYR A 288 14.18 -2.89 -17.37
C TYR A 288 14.59 -2.58 -18.81
N THR A 289 15.24 -3.55 -19.44
CA THR A 289 15.56 -3.57 -20.86
C THR A 289 14.60 -4.49 -21.61
N SER A 290 14.72 -4.53 -22.94
CA SER A 290 13.93 -5.44 -23.76
C SER A 290 14.16 -6.90 -23.35
N GLY A 291 13.11 -7.70 -23.45
CA GLY A 291 13.12 -9.10 -23.03
C GLY A 291 12.04 -9.90 -23.70
N LYS A 292 12.06 -11.23 -23.51
CA LYS A 292 11.10 -12.15 -24.09
C LYS A 292 10.57 -13.10 -23.02
N VAL A 293 9.24 -13.09 -22.85
CA VAL A 293 8.54 -14.00 -21.93
C VAL A 293 7.37 -14.62 -22.68
N ASP A 294 7.21 -15.94 -22.58
CA ASP A 294 6.13 -16.69 -23.24
C ASP A 294 6.04 -16.39 -24.75
N GLY A 295 7.17 -16.30 -25.43
CA GLY A 295 7.22 -15.96 -26.86
C GLY A 295 7.04 -14.47 -27.19
N LYS A 296 6.46 -13.67 -26.28
CA LYS A 296 6.18 -12.24 -26.47
C LYS A 296 7.40 -11.37 -26.18
N LYS A 297 7.73 -10.47 -27.10
CA LYS A 297 8.79 -9.47 -26.93
C LYS A 297 8.24 -8.24 -26.22
N TYR A 298 9.04 -7.68 -25.31
CA TYR A 298 8.77 -6.43 -24.60
C TYR A 298 9.84 -5.41 -24.92
N ILE A 299 9.45 -4.14 -24.97
CA ILE A 299 10.35 -3.00 -25.19
C ILE A 299 11.07 -2.60 -23.90
N SER A 300 12.19 -1.88 -24.02
CA SER A 300 12.89 -1.30 -22.88
C SER A 300 12.16 -0.07 -22.34
N TYR A 301 12.38 0.26 -21.06
CA TYR A 301 11.71 1.39 -20.40
C TYR A 301 11.87 2.73 -21.16
N ARG A 302 13.09 3.05 -21.61
CA ARG A 302 13.39 4.26 -22.40
C ARG A 302 12.69 4.34 -23.77
N SER A 303 12.09 3.24 -24.20
CA SER A 303 11.31 3.16 -25.45
C SER A 303 9.80 3.20 -25.21
N GLU A 304 9.36 3.24 -23.94
CA GLU A 304 7.95 3.36 -23.60
C GLU A 304 7.42 4.75 -23.94
N PRO A 305 6.13 4.89 -24.26
CA PRO A 305 5.53 6.19 -24.53
C PRO A 305 5.67 7.15 -23.34
N ASN A 306 5.96 8.41 -23.63
CA ASN A 306 6.08 9.49 -22.64
C ASN A 306 7.21 9.30 -21.60
N VAL A 307 8.22 8.49 -21.90
CA VAL A 307 9.45 8.35 -21.09
C VAL A 307 10.60 9.07 -21.81
N ALA A 308 11.47 9.75 -21.06
CA ALA A 308 12.63 10.40 -21.66
C ALA A 308 13.62 9.34 -22.21
N PRO A 309 14.17 9.51 -23.44
CA PRO A 309 15.11 8.54 -24.03
C PRO A 309 16.37 8.28 -23.18
N GLU A 310 16.80 9.28 -22.42
CA GLU A 310 17.95 9.20 -21.50
C GLU A 310 17.54 9.08 -20.03
N SER A 311 16.30 8.70 -19.75
CA SER A 311 15.82 8.56 -18.38
C SER A 311 16.71 7.61 -17.57
N THR A 312 17.08 8.07 -16.38
CA THR A 312 17.76 7.25 -15.36
C THR A 312 16.77 6.68 -14.34
N THR A 313 15.48 6.99 -14.45
CA THR A 313 14.46 6.57 -13.48
C THR A 313 14.41 5.07 -13.34
N GLU A 314 14.46 4.60 -12.11
CA GLU A 314 14.45 3.18 -11.81
C GLU A 314 13.04 2.58 -11.88
N THR A 315 12.96 1.41 -12.50
CA THR A 315 11.75 0.58 -12.57
C THR A 315 11.81 -0.60 -11.61
N PHE A 316 12.92 -0.73 -10.89
CA PHE A 316 13.21 -1.72 -9.87
C PHE A 316 14.02 -1.07 -8.77
N ALA A 317 13.68 -1.39 -7.52
CA ALA A 317 14.46 -1.03 -6.35
C ALA A 317 14.55 -2.26 -5.43
N SER A 318 15.72 -2.51 -4.86
CA SER A 318 15.89 -3.46 -3.76
C SER A 318 16.85 -2.92 -2.73
N GLY A 319 16.82 -3.50 -1.55
CA GLY A 319 17.76 -3.12 -0.51
C GLY A 319 17.54 -3.85 0.80
N ALA A 320 18.30 -3.46 1.81
CA ALA A 320 18.18 -3.98 3.16
C ALA A 320 17.94 -2.85 4.16
N PHE A 321 16.87 -2.99 4.95
CA PHE A 321 16.62 -2.16 6.12
C PHE A 321 17.05 -2.89 7.40
N PHE A 322 17.40 -2.13 8.44
CA PHE A 322 17.70 -2.65 9.77
C PHE A 322 16.90 -1.87 10.80
N VAL A 323 16.42 -2.56 11.84
CA VAL A 323 15.70 -1.94 12.96
C VAL A 323 16.50 -2.20 14.24
N ASP A 324 17.05 -1.13 14.81
CA ASP A 324 17.92 -1.13 15.99
C ASP A 324 17.10 -1.31 17.28
N SER A 325 16.40 -2.45 17.37
CA SER A 325 15.63 -2.87 18.54
C SER A 325 16.19 -4.16 19.11
N ASP A 326 15.95 -4.45 20.40
CA ASP A 326 16.37 -5.72 20.99
C ASP A 326 15.76 -6.94 20.28
N ARG A 327 14.58 -6.79 19.69
CA ARG A 327 13.91 -7.85 18.95
C ARG A 327 14.55 -8.16 17.60
N PHE A 328 15.12 -7.17 16.91
CA PHE A 328 15.54 -7.31 15.50
C PHE A 328 16.95 -6.82 15.17
N ARG A 329 17.75 -6.48 16.18
CA ARG A 329 19.14 -6.05 15.98
C ARG A 329 19.92 -7.05 15.12
N GLY A 330 20.53 -6.55 14.05
CA GLY A 330 21.36 -7.33 13.14
C GLY A 330 20.60 -8.17 12.11
N VAL A 331 19.26 -8.25 12.18
CA VAL A 331 18.45 -8.98 11.18
C VAL A 331 18.15 -8.06 9.99
N PRO A 332 18.59 -8.40 8.77
CA PRO A 332 18.25 -7.63 7.59
C PRO A 332 16.79 -7.86 7.16
N PHE A 333 16.09 -6.75 6.91
CA PHE A 333 14.79 -6.73 6.24
C PHE A 333 15.04 -6.37 4.77
N PHE A 334 15.25 -7.41 3.96
CA PHE A 334 15.38 -7.25 2.52
C PHE A 334 14.04 -6.87 1.91
N PHE A 335 14.10 -5.99 0.91
CA PHE A 335 12.97 -5.74 0.04
C PHE A 335 13.40 -5.75 -1.42
N ARG A 336 12.46 -6.09 -2.30
CA ARG A 336 12.57 -5.80 -3.73
C ARG A 336 11.20 -5.46 -4.30
N THR A 337 11.20 -4.51 -5.20
CA THR A 337 10.03 -4.10 -5.96
C THR A 337 10.43 -3.85 -7.40
N GLY A 338 9.57 -4.18 -8.35
CA GLY A 338 9.83 -3.80 -9.73
C GLY A 338 8.78 -4.20 -10.74
N LYS A 339 8.88 -3.54 -11.89
CA LYS A 339 8.06 -3.76 -13.08
C LYS A 339 8.76 -4.70 -14.06
N ARG A 340 7.96 -5.31 -14.95
CA ARG A 340 8.42 -6.32 -15.92
C ARG A 340 9.18 -7.47 -15.26
N LEU A 341 8.77 -7.89 -14.06
CA LEU A 341 9.31 -9.08 -13.42
C LEU A 341 8.60 -10.35 -13.93
N THR A 342 9.15 -11.52 -13.63
CA THR A 342 8.68 -12.81 -14.17
C THR A 342 7.21 -13.08 -13.89
N ALA A 343 6.79 -12.85 -12.65
CA ALA A 343 5.44 -13.13 -12.18
C ALA A 343 4.93 -11.98 -11.31
N LYS A 344 3.61 -11.80 -11.29
CA LYS A 344 2.97 -10.89 -10.32
C LYS A 344 2.94 -11.57 -8.96
N GLY A 345 3.36 -10.88 -7.91
CA GLY A 345 3.31 -11.42 -6.56
C GLY A 345 3.67 -10.41 -5.50
N THR A 346 2.90 -10.39 -4.43
CA THR A 346 3.20 -9.68 -3.19
C THR A 346 3.33 -10.70 -2.07
N HIS A 347 4.53 -10.84 -1.54
CA HIS A 347 4.86 -11.88 -0.56
C HIS A 347 5.78 -11.33 0.52
N VAL A 348 5.65 -11.90 1.72
CA VAL A 348 6.65 -11.79 2.79
C VAL A 348 7.20 -13.18 3.05
N ASN A 349 8.52 -13.34 3.03
CA ASN A 349 9.19 -14.55 3.48
C ASN A 349 9.95 -14.24 4.77
N ILE A 350 9.65 -14.97 5.84
CA ILE A 350 10.40 -14.93 7.10
C ILE A 350 11.27 -16.18 7.10
N VAL A 351 12.58 -15.99 6.95
CA VAL A 351 13.57 -17.06 6.88
C VAL A 351 14.15 -17.26 8.28
N PHE A 352 14.02 -18.46 8.81
CA PHE A 352 14.58 -18.84 10.11
C PHE A 352 16.00 -19.34 9.97
N LYS A 353 16.82 -19.11 11.00
CA LYS A 353 18.19 -19.59 11.08
C LYS A 353 18.25 -21.11 10.99
N GLN A 354 19.30 -21.61 10.36
CA GLN A 354 19.57 -23.05 10.29
C GLN A 354 20.09 -23.55 11.64
N MET A 355 19.72 -24.77 11.99
CA MET A 355 20.25 -25.49 13.14
C MET A 355 21.36 -26.43 12.69
N GLU A 356 22.25 -26.78 13.61
CA GLU A 356 23.22 -27.84 13.37
C GLU A 356 22.51 -29.17 13.07
N SER A 357 22.99 -29.86 12.05
CA SER A 357 22.38 -31.11 11.60
C SER A 357 23.02 -32.31 12.27
N ILE A 358 22.19 -33.18 12.84
CA ILE A 358 22.60 -34.51 13.32
C ILE A 358 22.48 -35.59 12.22
N PHE A 359 21.95 -35.24 11.05
CA PHE A 359 21.56 -36.21 10.01
C PHE A 359 22.64 -36.42 8.93
N GLY A 360 23.83 -35.86 9.11
CA GLY A 360 24.95 -35.98 8.15
C GLY A 360 24.78 -35.19 6.85
N SER A 361 23.73 -34.37 6.75
CA SER A 361 23.45 -33.44 5.63
C SER A 361 23.00 -32.08 6.16
N SER A 362 23.25 -31.00 5.44
CA SER A 362 22.79 -29.66 5.83
C SER A 362 21.26 -29.56 5.83
N LEU A 363 20.69 -28.92 6.85
CA LEU A 363 19.24 -28.65 6.91
C LEU A 363 18.89 -27.44 6.04
N GLN A 364 17.72 -27.47 5.41
CA GLN A 364 17.16 -26.27 4.79
C GLN A 364 16.60 -25.35 5.88
N PRO A 365 16.67 -24.01 5.71
CA PRO A 365 16.04 -23.10 6.66
C PRO A 365 14.53 -23.32 6.66
N ASN A 366 13.90 -23.16 7.83
CA ASN A 366 12.45 -23.06 7.86
C ASN A 366 12.03 -21.72 7.27
N VAL A 367 10.91 -21.68 6.55
CA VAL A 367 10.43 -20.44 5.93
C VAL A 367 8.93 -20.31 6.12
N LEU A 368 8.51 -19.24 6.80
CA LEU A 368 7.12 -18.81 6.81
C LEU A 368 6.90 -17.84 5.65
N THR A 369 6.04 -18.21 4.71
CA THR A 369 5.64 -17.33 3.60
C THR A 369 4.23 -16.82 3.81
N ILE A 370 4.05 -15.50 3.85
CA ILE A 370 2.74 -14.85 3.85
C ILE A 370 2.46 -14.37 2.42
N TYR A 371 1.44 -14.95 1.80
CA TYR A 371 1.03 -14.60 0.45
C TYR A 371 -0.04 -13.53 0.53
N ILE A 372 0.32 -12.32 0.12
CA ILE A 372 -0.59 -11.17 0.18
C ILE A 372 -1.46 -11.14 -1.07
N GLN A 373 -0.87 -11.24 -2.26
CA GLN A 373 -1.58 -11.31 -3.55
C GLN A 373 -0.69 -12.01 -4.59
N PRO A 374 -1.25 -12.68 -5.62
CA PRO A 374 -2.66 -12.79 -5.97
C PRO A 374 -3.43 -13.91 -5.27
N THR A 375 -2.74 -14.85 -4.63
CA THR A 375 -3.35 -15.96 -3.88
C THR A 375 -3.14 -15.71 -2.41
N GLU A 376 -4.19 -15.37 -1.68
CA GLU A 376 -4.13 -15.04 -0.26
C GLU A 376 -3.94 -16.30 0.60
N GLY A 377 -3.12 -16.20 1.63
CA GLY A 377 -2.86 -17.28 2.58
C GLY A 377 -1.44 -17.29 3.12
N PHE A 378 -1.01 -18.39 3.71
CA PHE A 378 0.36 -18.54 4.22
C PHE A 378 0.84 -19.99 4.10
N SER A 379 2.15 -20.20 4.16
CA SER A 379 2.74 -21.54 4.22
C SER A 379 3.94 -21.57 5.14
N LEU A 380 4.22 -22.74 5.71
CA LEU A 380 5.40 -22.99 6.52
C LEU A 380 6.18 -24.16 5.91
N SER A 381 7.37 -23.87 5.41
CA SER A 381 8.33 -24.88 4.95
C SER A 381 9.20 -25.34 6.11
N MET A 382 9.32 -26.66 6.27
CA MET A 382 10.10 -27.34 7.32
C MET A 382 10.86 -28.53 6.74
N ASN A 383 11.76 -29.13 7.52
CA ASN A 383 12.43 -30.38 7.13
C ASN A 383 11.61 -31.59 7.65
N GLY A 384 11.24 -32.52 6.77
CA GLY A 384 10.54 -33.76 7.09
C GLY A 384 11.30 -35.00 6.61
N LYS A 385 10.85 -36.20 7.00
CA LYS A 385 11.40 -37.46 6.50
C LYS A 385 10.78 -37.80 5.14
N GLU A 386 11.61 -38.11 4.16
CA GLU A 386 11.17 -38.69 2.89
C GLU A 386 10.45 -40.04 3.13
N VAL A 387 9.39 -40.30 2.35
CA VAL A 387 8.68 -41.57 2.41
C VAL A 387 9.55 -42.63 1.74
N GLY A 388 10.01 -43.59 2.52
CA GLY A 388 10.85 -44.68 2.04
C GLY A 388 11.56 -45.43 3.16
N GLU A 389 12.36 -46.42 2.74
CA GLU A 389 13.17 -47.27 3.62
C GLU A 389 14.36 -46.51 4.21
N GLN A 390 14.94 -45.59 3.44
CA GLN A 390 16.08 -44.76 3.87
C GLN A 390 15.63 -43.58 4.75
N PHE A 391 16.51 -43.13 5.64
CA PHE A 391 16.30 -41.92 6.43
C PHE A 391 16.91 -40.72 5.70
N ASN A 392 16.18 -40.19 4.72
CA ASN A 392 16.54 -38.96 4.02
C ASN A 392 15.60 -37.84 4.44
N LEU A 393 16.12 -36.61 4.48
CA LEU A 393 15.32 -35.43 4.74
C LEU A 393 14.87 -34.80 3.43
N ALA A 394 13.63 -34.31 3.41
CA ALA A 394 13.06 -33.54 2.31
C ALA A 394 12.25 -32.36 2.87
N PRO A 395 12.15 -31.24 2.13
CA PRO A 395 11.26 -30.15 2.49
C PRO A 395 9.80 -30.62 2.58
N LEU A 396 9.13 -30.26 3.67
CA LEU A 396 7.69 -30.45 3.91
C LEU A 396 7.05 -29.07 4.04
N THR A 397 5.99 -28.82 3.27
CA THR A 397 5.26 -27.55 3.32
C THR A 397 3.88 -27.76 3.90
N LEU A 398 3.57 -27.03 4.98
CA LEU A 398 2.21 -26.83 5.45
C LEU A 398 1.64 -25.60 4.72
N ASP A 399 0.62 -25.78 3.89
CA ASP A 399 0.09 -24.72 3.02
C ASP A 399 -1.38 -24.45 3.33
N TYR A 400 -1.70 -23.17 3.52
CA TYR A 400 -3.06 -22.67 3.61
C TYR A 400 -3.29 -21.60 2.55
N ARG A 401 -4.42 -21.74 1.84
CA ARG A 401 -4.93 -20.75 0.90
C ARG A 401 -6.34 -20.38 1.31
N THR A 402 -6.65 -19.09 1.27
CA THR A 402 -8.02 -18.62 1.40
C THR A 402 -8.83 -19.23 0.26
N ASP A 403 -9.93 -19.90 0.59
CA ASP A 403 -10.79 -20.47 -0.45
C ASP A 403 -11.47 -19.37 -1.28
N ALA A 404 -12.02 -19.75 -2.44
CA ALA A 404 -12.60 -18.79 -3.37
C ALA A 404 -13.83 -18.05 -2.81
N THR A 405 -14.59 -18.67 -1.89
CA THR A 405 -15.76 -18.07 -1.27
C THR A 405 -15.35 -17.00 -0.27
N ALA A 406 -14.40 -17.30 0.61
CA ALA A 406 -13.83 -16.34 1.55
C ALA A 406 -13.11 -15.20 0.83
N SER A 407 -12.35 -15.51 -0.24
CA SER A 407 -11.66 -14.50 -1.05
C SER A 407 -12.65 -13.55 -1.74
N GLY A 408 -13.77 -14.08 -2.27
CA GLY A 408 -14.83 -13.28 -2.87
C GLY A 408 -15.63 -12.43 -1.87
N ALA A 409 -15.62 -12.81 -0.59
CA ALA A 409 -16.24 -12.07 0.50
C ALA A 409 -15.28 -11.07 1.19
N SER A 410 -13.98 -11.14 0.90
CA SER A 410 -13.00 -10.21 1.44
C SER A 410 -13.33 -8.78 0.99
N PRO A 411 -13.39 -7.81 1.91
CA PRO A 411 -13.57 -6.41 1.53
C PRO A 411 -12.48 -5.95 0.56
N GLU A 412 -12.87 -5.13 -0.42
CA GLU A 412 -11.86 -4.43 -1.22
C GLU A 412 -11.07 -3.44 -0.33
N PRO A 413 -9.80 -3.14 -0.61
CA PRO A 413 -9.00 -2.30 0.29
C PRO A 413 -9.63 -0.93 0.59
N TYR A 414 -10.26 -0.29 -0.40
CA TYR A 414 -10.94 0.99 -0.20
C TYR A 414 -12.23 0.88 0.62
N GLU A 415 -12.96 -0.22 0.49
CA GLU A 415 -14.14 -0.50 1.31
C GLU A 415 -13.74 -0.60 2.78
N LYS A 416 -12.70 -1.40 3.07
CA LYS A 416 -12.16 -1.56 4.42
C LYS A 416 -11.64 -0.24 5.00
N LEU A 417 -10.86 0.52 4.24
CA LEU A 417 -10.31 1.78 4.74
C LEU A 417 -11.41 2.83 4.97
N ILE A 418 -12.41 2.95 4.09
CA ILE A 418 -13.53 3.87 4.33
C ILE A 418 -14.33 3.43 5.57
N TYR A 419 -14.57 2.13 5.73
CA TYR A 419 -15.19 1.59 6.95
C TYR A 419 -14.42 1.98 8.21
N ASP A 420 -13.10 1.83 8.21
CA ASP A 420 -12.25 2.19 9.34
C ASP A 420 -12.34 3.68 9.67
N VAL A 421 -12.33 4.54 8.65
CA VAL A 421 -12.50 5.99 8.83
C VAL A 421 -13.86 6.32 9.44
N LEU A 422 -14.94 5.67 9.02
CA LEU A 422 -16.27 5.88 9.59
C LEU A 422 -16.32 5.48 11.07
N ASN A 423 -15.55 4.48 11.48
CA ASN A 423 -15.47 3.97 12.85
C ASN A 423 -14.38 4.60 13.72
N ASN A 424 -13.68 5.64 13.22
CA ASN A 424 -12.54 6.27 13.91
C ASN A 424 -11.37 5.32 14.19
N ASP A 425 -11.22 4.28 13.38
CA ASP A 425 -10.12 3.33 13.47
C ASP A 425 -9.01 3.77 12.50
N SER A 426 -7.88 4.14 13.07
CA SER A 426 -6.72 4.62 12.32
C SER A 426 -5.57 3.60 12.31
N THR A 427 -5.85 2.34 12.69
CA THR A 427 -4.85 1.24 12.73
C THR A 427 -4.20 1.04 11.37
N ASN A 428 -5.00 1.09 10.28
CA ASN A 428 -4.58 0.83 8.91
C ASN A 428 -4.20 2.11 8.13
N PHE A 429 -3.83 3.18 8.83
CA PHE A 429 -3.45 4.47 8.23
C PHE A 429 -2.07 4.91 8.70
N SER A 430 -1.36 5.62 7.84
CA SER A 430 -0.03 6.13 8.17
C SER A 430 -0.13 7.39 9.02
N HIS A 431 0.48 7.37 10.21
CA HIS A 431 0.65 8.57 11.04
C HIS A 431 1.76 9.48 10.48
N TRP A 432 1.70 10.79 10.74
CA TRP A 432 2.71 11.73 10.25
C TRP A 432 4.14 11.34 10.65
N ASP A 433 4.36 10.91 11.89
CA ASP A 433 5.69 10.51 12.35
C ASP A 433 6.27 9.35 11.53
N GLU A 434 5.43 8.40 11.09
CA GLU A 434 5.84 7.31 10.22
C GLU A 434 6.23 7.85 8.84
N VAL A 435 5.37 8.69 8.25
CA VAL A 435 5.62 9.27 6.92
C VAL A 435 6.87 10.15 6.91
N ARG A 436 7.08 10.96 7.95
CA ARG A 436 8.26 11.81 8.11
C ARG A 436 9.54 10.97 8.16
N SER A 437 9.58 9.95 9.02
CA SER A 437 10.74 9.07 9.14
C SER A 437 11.02 8.28 7.87
N SER A 438 9.99 7.84 7.13
CA SER A 438 10.16 7.27 5.80
C SER A 438 10.86 8.25 4.85
N TRP A 439 10.39 9.50 4.78
CA TRP A 439 10.99 10.51 3.89
C TRP A 439 12.43 10.87 4.28
N GLU A 440 12.77 10.95 5.57
CA GLU A 440 14.15 11.19 6.02
C GLU A 440 15.16 10.20 5.43
N LEU A 441 14.78 8.93 5.29
CA LEU A 441 15.62 7.90 4.70
C LEU A 441 15.58 7.93 3.17
N ILE A 442 14.37 8.00 2.60
CA ILE A 442 14.17 7.93 1.15
C ILE A 442 14.81 9.13 0.44
N ASP A 443 14.70 10.35 0.99
CA ASP A 443 15.33 11.54 0.40
C ASP A 443 16.86 11.40 0.30
N ARG A 444 17.50 10.76 1.29
CA ARG A 444 18.94 10.51 1.26
C ARG A 444 19.31 9.53 0.15
N ILE A 445 18.53 8.46 -0.02
CA ILE A 445 18.76 7.48 -1.08
C ILE A 445 18.53 8.12 -2.46
N GLU A 446 17.44 8.85 -2.62
CA GLU A 446 17.11 9.60 -3.84
C GLU A 446 18.21 10.61 -4.21
N ALA A 447 18.78 11.34 -3.24
CA ALA A 447 19.87 12.27 -3.49
C ALA A 447 21.11 11.56 -4.08
N LEU A 448 21.51 10.43 -3.49
CA LEU A 448 22.63 9.63 -3.98
C LEU A 448 22.36 9.08 -5.39
N TRP A 449 21.12 8.70 -5.67
CA TRP A 449 20.70 8.20 -6.98
C TRP A 449 20.65 9.31 -8.03
N ALA A 450 20.12 10.48 -7.69
CA ALA A 450 20.08 11.64 -8.58
C ALA A 450 21.49 12.13 -8.95
N ASN A 451 22.44 12.03 -8.02
CA ASN A 451 23.85 12.35 -8.25
C ASN A 451 24.63 11.24 -9.00
N ASN A 452 23.98 10.15 -9.40
CA ASN A 452 24.60 8.97 -10.01
C ASN A 452 25.74 8.36 -9.15
N GLU A 453 25.64 8.48 -7.82
CA GLU A 453 26.60 7.87 -6.90
C GLU A 453 26.32 6.37 -6.66
N VAL A 454 25.15 5.90 -7.10
CA VAL A 454 24.76 4.49 -7.16
C VAL A 454 24.50 4.11 -8.63
N PRO A 455 25.13 3.06 -9.16
CA PRO A 455 24.96 2.66 -10.56
C PRO A 455 23.51 2.25 -10.86
N LEU A 456 23.02 2.67 -12.03
CA LEU A 456 21.76 2.16 -12.57
C LEU A 456 22.00 0.81 -13.24
N HIS A 457 21.56 -0.27 -12.61
CA HIS A 457 21.68 -1.59 -13.19
C HIS A 457 20.58 -1.85 -14.22
N HIS A 458 20.88 -2.70 -15.20
CA HIS A 458 19.90 -3.12 -16.20
C HIS A 458 19.49 -4.57 -15.97
N TYR A 459 18.21 -4.87 -16.21
CA TYR A 459 17.69 -6.24 -16.13
C TYR A 459 16.74 -6.50 -17.29
N LYS A 460 16.77 -7.71 -17.86
CA LYS A 460 15.89 -8.07 -18.97
C LYS A 460 14.44 -8.17 -18.47
N SER A 461 13.50 -7.62 -19.23
CA SER A 461 12.08 -7.83 -18.95
C SER A 461 11.76 -9.33 -18.85
N GLY A 462 11.18 -9.74 -17.73
CA GLY A 462 10.87 -11.12 -17.40
C GLY A 462 11.81 -11.80 -16.39
N THR A 463 12.94 -11.19 -16.02
CA THR A 463 13.79 -11.69 -14.92
C THR A 463 13.28 -11.17 -13.56
N MET A 464 13.89 -11.61 -12.46
CA MET A 464 13.55 -11.17 -11.10
C MET A 464 14.39 -9.98 -10.61
N GLY A 465 14.84 -9.12 -11.52
CA GLY A 465 15.66 -7.94 -11.23
C GLY A 465 17.12 -8.06 -11.71
N PRO A 466 17.97 -7.07 -11.40
CA PRO A 466 19.39 -7.07 -11.74
C PRO A 466 20.20 -7.99 -10.82
N GLU A 467 21.35 -8.48 -11.29
CA GLU A 467 22.26 -9.37 -10.54
C GLU A 467 22.72 -8.75 -9.21
N ALA A 468 22.97 -7.43 -9.19
CA ALA A 468 23.32 -6.69 -7.98
C ALA A 468 22.31 -6.86 -6.84
N SER A 469 21.03 -7.12 -7.14
CA SER A 469 20.02 -7.42 -6.12
C SER A 469 20.17 -8.80 -5.49
N PHE A 470 20.80 -9.76 -6.17
CA PHE A 470 21.11 -11.08 -5.63
C PHE A 470 22.45 -11.04 -4.89
N GLU A 471 23.45 -10.36 -5.47
CA GLU A 471 24.73 -10.09 -4.83
C GLU A 471 24.60 -9.38 -3.48
N LEU A 472 23.60 -8.49 -3.33
CA LEU A 472 23.28 -7.87 -2.04
C LEU A 472 22.97 -8.92 -0.97
N LEU A 473 22.11 -9.90 -1.26
CA LEU A 473 21.72 -10.90 -0.25
C LEU A 473 22.88 -11.86 0.03
N ASN A 474 23.69 -12.19 -0.97
CA ASN A 474 24.88 -13.03 -0.81
C ASN A 474 25.89 -12.44 0.18
N GLN A 475 25.98 -11.10 0.30
CA GLN A 475 26.82 -10.44 1.31
C GLN A 475 26.39 -10.72 2.75
N PHE A 476 25.15 -11.19 2.94
CA PHE A 476 24.58 -11.61 4.21
C PHE A 476 24.35 -13.13 4.27
N GLU A 477 25.03 -13.90 3.41
CA GLU A 477 24.88 -15.37 3.33
C GLU A 477 23.42 -15.82 3.08
N ALA A 478 22.63 -14.96 2.41
CA ALA A 478 21.22 -15.17 2.13
C ALA A 478 20.93 -15.20 0.62
N ASP A 479 19.77 -15.75 0.26
CA ASP A 479 19.25 -15.81 -1.10
C ASP A 479 17.77 -15.42 -1.13
N TRP A 480 17.29 -14.91 -2.27
CA TRP A 480 15.87 -14.66 -2.46
C TRP A 480 15.08 -15.97 -2.45
N ASN A 481 14.13 -16.12 -1.54
CA ASN A 481 13.34 -17.34 -1.40
C ASN A 481 12.39 -17.57 -2.59
N TRP A 482 11.80 -16.51 -3.14
CA TRP A 482 10.85 -16.62 -4.25
C TRP A 482 11.52 -16.35 -5.61
N ARG A 483 11.80 -17.40 -6.39
CA ARG A 483 12.47 -17.30 -7.71
C ARG A 483 11.67 -17.97 -8.84
N PRO A 484 10.51 -17.41 -9.23
CA PRO A 484 9.67 -18.00 -10.28
C PRO A 484 10.36 -18.06 -11.65
N ASP A 485 11.40 -17.26 -11.88
CA ASP A 485 12.21 -17.27 -13.10
C ASP A 485 12.95 -18.59 -13.31
N GLU A 486 13.32 -19.31 -12.26
CA GLU A 486 13.97 -20.62 -12.40
C GLU A 486 13.05 -21.64 -13.07
N ALA A 487 11.79 -21.71 -12.64
CA ALA A 487 10.78 -22.58 -13.25
C ALA A 487 10.52 -22.17 -14.70
N TYR A 488 10.35 -20.87 -14.96
CA TYR A 488 10.11 -20.37 -16.31
C TYR A 488 11.29 -20.62 -17.27
N ARG A 489 12.55 -20.56 -16.80
CA ARG A 489 13.73 -20.94 -17.60
C ARG A 489 13.74 -22.43 -17.91
N LYS A 490 13.44 -23.29 -16.92
CA LYS A 490 13.34 -24.75 -17.10
C LYS A 490 12.24 -25.12 -18.12
N GLU A 491 11.15 -24.36 -18.13
CA GLU A 491 10.03 -24.51 -19.07
C GLU A 491 10.31 -23.87 -20.46
N GLY A 492 11.47 -23.23 -20.68
CA GLY A 492 11.79 -22.55 -21.95
C GLY A 492 10.95 -21.30 -22.23
N ARG A 493 10.30 -20.75 -21.21
CA ARG A 493 9.38 -19.61 -21.30
C ARG A 493 10.08 -18.26 -21.22
N LEU A 494 11.26 -18.23 -20.61
CA LEU A 494 12.17 -17.07 -20.60
C LEU A 494 13.27 -17.27 -21.64
N GLY A 495 13.46 -16.27 -22.51
CA GLY A 495 14.42 -16.30 -23.62
C GLY A 495 15.58 -15.32 -23.49
#